data_AF-A0A9D7CE00-F1
#
_entry.id   AF-A0A9D7CE00-F1
#
_cell.length_a   1.000
_cell.length_b   1.000
_cell.length_c   1.000
_cell.angle_alpha   90.00
_cell.angle_beta   90.00
_cell.angle_gamma   90.00
#
_symmetry.space_group_name_H-M   'P 1'
#
loop_
_entity.id
_entity.type
_entity.pdbx_description
1 polymer ?
#
loop_
_entity_poly.entity_id
_entity_poly.type
_entity_poly.pdbx_seq_one_letter_code
_entity_poly.pdbx_strand_id
1 'polypeptide(L)'
;MFTHATRTHAALAAALLLSVASAAAAQSGSTAAQRQKGQQQAQQQAQQQAQQQQQRLQQMEQALQKTQRIRDRLQQMEQEMTRDMDRIRDQERLREHQAVRDMGKTLGQMAHDLNAATLQLRDRERDRLQLRDPEMQRDMERLREHVQAMGTQLEDGLKIMERLQQRLRVLQPGK
;
A
#
# COMPACT_ATOMS: atom_id res chain seq x y z
N MET A 1 9.42 -29.62 29.02
CA MET A 1 9.74 -31.05 28.84
C MET A 1 9.15 -31.51 27.51
N PHE A 2 9.80 -32.48 26.84
CA PHE A 2 9.73 -32.88 25.41
C PHE A 2 10.84 -32.22 24.55
N THR A 3 12.11 -32.65 24.60
CA THR A 3 12.81 -33.86 24.07
C THR A 3 12.83 -34.01 22.54
N HIS A 4 14.00 -33.68 21.98
CA HIS A 4 14.76 -34.23 20.84
C HIS A 4 14.08 -35.04 19.71
N ALA A 5 14.47 -34.73 18.46
CA ALA A 5 14.76 -35.75 17.44
C ALA A 5 15.76 -35.23 16.38
N THR A 6 17.04 -35.45 16.66
CA THR A 6 18.14 -35.54 15.70
C THR A 6 17.98 -36.78 14.83
N ARG A 7 18.07 -36.66 13.50
CA ARG A 7 18.45 -37.79 12.62
C ARG A 7 19.44 -37.35 11.55
N THR A 8 20.70 -37.48 11.93
CA THR A 8 21.83 -37.85 11.08
C THR A 8 21.54 -39.15 10.33
N HIS A 9 21.67 -39.15 9.01
CA HIS A 9 21.98 -40.36 8.25
C HIS A 9 23.26 -40.12 7.44
N ALA A 10 24.28 -40.80 7.92
CA ALA A 10 25.58 -40.99 7.28
C ALA A 10 25.51 -42.09 6.22
N ALA A 11 26.65 -42.25 5.54
CA ALA A 11 27.08 -43.37 4.69
C ALA A 11 26.71 -43.24 3.21
N LEU A 12 27.69 -42.89 2.36
CA LEU A 12 28.68 -43.80 1.75
C LEU A 12 28.02 -44.76 0.75
N ALA A 13 28.12 -44.39 -0.53
CA ALA A 13 28.22 -45.35 -1.61
C ALA A 13 29.27 -44.80 -2.60
N ALA A 14 30.48 -45.31 -2.42
CA ALA A 14 31.58 -45.14 -3.34
C ALA A 14 31.35 -45.99 -4.59
N ALA A 15 32.03 -45.57 -5.64
CA ALA A 15 32.66 -46.39 -6.67
C ALA A 15 31.90 -46.65 -7.97
N LEU A 16 32.69 -46.45 -9.04
CA LEU A 16 32.65 -47.15 -10.33
C LEU A 16 31.47 -46.80 -11.25
N LEU A 17 31.75 -45.96 -12.25
CA LEU A 17 32.18 -46.51 -13.55
C LEU A 17 32.78 -45.42 -14.44
N LEU A 18 34.08 -45.58 -14.64
CA LEU A 18 34.89 -45.06 -15.72
C LEU A 18 34.41 -45.69 -17.05
N SER A 19 34.62 -44.97 -18.17
CA SER A 19 34.28 -45.32 -19.58
C SER A 19 32.86 -44.91 -19.99
N VAL A 20 32.62 -44.15 -21.07
CA VAL A 20 33.03 -44.40 -22.45
C VAL A 20 32.92 -43.11 -23.31
N ALA A 21 33.87 -42.99 -24.24
CA ALA A 21 33.83 -42.31 -25.54
C ALA A 21 33.72 -40.78 -25.66
N SER A 22 34.90 -40.22 -25.91
CA SER A 22 35.17 -39.06 -26.74
C SER A 22 34.54 -39.19 -28.14
N ALA A 23 33.46 -38.46 -28.42
CA ALA A 23 32.97 -38.18 -29.77
C ALA A 23 32.03 -36.96 -29.80
N ALA A 24 32.54 -35.76 -29.49
CA ALA A 24 31.78 -34.52 -29.64
C ALA A 24 32.70 -33.30 -29.87
N ALA A 25 33.53 -33.34 -30.91
CA ALA A 25 34.47 -32.26 -31.23
C ALA A 25 34.02 -31.34 -32.39
N ALA A 26 32.78 -31.46 -32.89
CA ALA A 26 32.33 -30.73 -34.09
C ALA A 26 31.05 -29.87 -33.94
N GLN A 27 30.52 -29.68 -32.73
CA GLN A 27 29.29 -28.89 -32.49
C GLN A 27 29.47 -27.69 -31.53
N SER A 28 30.71 -27.20 -31.37
CA SER A 28 31.05 -26.10 -30.47
C SER A 28 30.92 -24.69 -31.06
N GLY A 29 30.52 -24.55 -32.33
CA GLY A 29 30.52 -23.26 -33.05
C GLY A 29 29.27 -22.38 -32.91
N SER A 30 28.11 -22.91 -32.50
CA SER A 30 26.82 -22.20 -32.60
C SER A 30 26.25 -21.67 -31.27
N THR A 31 26.85 -21.99 -30.13
CA THR A 31 26.32 -21.56 -28.81
C THR A 31 26.73 -20.16 -28.38
N ALA A 32 27.79 -19.58 -28.96
CA ALA A 32 28.25 -18.22 -28.63
C ALA A 32 27.30 -17.12 -29.16
N ALA A 33 26.78 -17.28 -30.39
CA ALA A 33 25.89 -16.28 -31.01
C ALA A 33 24.49 -16.23 -30.35
N GLN A 34 24.02 -17.35 -29.79
CA GLN A 34 22.71 -17.41 -29.12
C GLN A 34 22.72 -16.80 -27.72
N ARG A 35 23.86 -16.78 -27.03
CA ARG A 35 24.01 -16.10 -25.72
C ARG A 35 23.96 -14.58 -25.81
N GLN A 36 24.38 -14.00 -26.93
CA GLN A 36 24.42 -12.55 -27.11
C GLN A 36 23.01 -11.94 -27.30
N LYS A 37 22.09 -12.65 -27.98
CA LYS A 37 20.68 -12.22 -28.09
C LYS A 37 19.92 -12.30 -26.76
N GLY A 38 20.22 -13.29 -25.91
CA GLY A 38 19.59 -13.43 -24.59
C GLY A 38 19.92 -12.27 -23.63
N GLN A 39 21.14 -11.74 -23.66
CA GLN A 39 21.53 -10.61 -22.81
C GLN A 39 20.84 -9.29 -23.19
N GLN A 40 20.65 -9.03 -24.48
CA GLN A 40 19.92 -7.82 -24.91
C GLN A 40 18.45 -7.85 -24.51
N GLN A 41 17.80 -9.02 -24.59
CA GLN A 41 16.38 -9.14 -24.24
C GLN A 41 16.14 -8.99 -22.72
N ALA A 42 17.05 -9.50 -21.89
CA ALA A 42 16.99 -9.32 -20.44
C ALA A 42 17.14 -7.84 -20.03
N GLN A 43 17.98 -7.07 -20.74
CA GLN A 43 18.20 -5.65 -20.44
C GLN A 43 16.97 -4.79 -20.77
N GLN A 44 16.26 -5.09 -21.86
CA GLN A 44 15.01 -4.41 -22.21
C GLN A 44 13.90 -4.67 -21.18
N GLN A 45 13.79 -5.91 -20.70
CA GLN A 45 12.76 -6.27 -19.73
C GLN A 45 12.97 -5.58 -18.37
N ALA A 46 14.23 -5.44 -17.94
CA ALA A 46 14.57 -4.71 -16.71
C ALA A 46 14.16 -3.23 -16.79
N GLN A 47 14.32 -2.60 -17.96
CA GLN A 47 14.00 -1.19 -18.14
C GLN A 47 12.49 -0.91 -18.07
N GLN A 48 11.65 -1.77 -18.67
CA GLN A 48 10.19 -1.65 -18.53
C GLN A 48 9.73 -1.84 -17.08
N GLN A 49 10.36 -2.75 -16.35
CA GLN A 49 9.97 -3.04 -14.97
C GLN A 49 10.29 -1.85 -14.04
N ALA A 50 11.41 -1.17 -14.24
CA ALA A 50 11.77 0.04 -13.50
C ALA A 50 10.78 1.18 -13.75
N GLN A 51 10.31 1.34 -14.98
CA GLN A 51 9.40 2.43 -15.34
C GLN A 51 8.01 2.27 -14.71
N GLN A 52 7.48 1.04 -14.65
CA GLN A 52 6.24 0.75 -13.92
C GLN A 52 6.39 1.05 -12.43
N GLN A 53 7.53 0.69 -11.83
CA GLN A 53 7.74 0.90 -10.39
C GLN A 53 7.74 2.40 -10.03
N GLN A 54 8.31 3.25 -10.88
CA GLN A 54 8.33 4.69 -10.66
C GLN A 54 6.91 5.30 -10.66
N GLN A 55 6.04 4.85 -11.57
CA GLN A 55 4.63 5.28 -11.57
C GLN A 55 3.89 4.86 -10.29
N ARG A 56 4.19 3.66 -9.77
CA ARG A 56 3.56 3.15 -8.55
C ARG A 56 3.89 4.02 -7.33
N LEU A 57 5.14 4.40 -7.18
CA LEU A 57 5.59 5.28 -6.10
C LEU A 57 4.92 6.66 -6.16
N GLN A 58 4.80 7.24 -7.36
CA GLN A 58 4.14 8.55 -7.53
C GLN A 58 2.67 8.53 -7.10
N GLN A 59 1.92 7.48 -7.46
CA GLN A 59 0.52 7.36 -7.04
C GLN A 59 0.39 7.29 -5.51
N MET A 60 1.35 6.63 -4.86
CA MET A 60 1.36 6.49 -3.42
C MET A 60 1.70 7.81 -2.70
N GLU A 61 2.65 8.59 -3.23
CA GLU A 61 2.96 9.92 -2.72
C GLU A 61 1.76 10.85 -2.82
N GLN A 62 1.01 10.78 -3.93
CA GLN A 62 -0.24 11.53 -4.09
C GLN A 62 -1.28 11.11 -3.05
N ALA A 63 -1.46 9.81 -2.80
CA ALA A 63 -2.39 9.31 -1.79
C ALA A 63 -2.01 9.76 -0.36
N LEU A 64 -0.72 9.74 -0.03
CA LEU A 64 -0.21 10.25 1.25
C LEU A 64 -0.50 11.75 1.41
N GLN A 65 -0.15 12.54 0.40
CA GLN A 65 -0.37 13.99 0.42
C GLN A 65 -1.86 14.32 0.55
N LYS A 66 -2.71 13.59 -0.17
CA LYS A 66 -4.17 13.72 -0.12
C LYS A 66 -4.72 13.40 1.27
N THR A 67 -4.28 12.28 1.85
CA THR A 67 -4.67 11.86 3.21
C THR A 67 -4.24 12.89 4.26
N GLN A 68 -3.05 13.45 4.12
CA GLN A 68 -2.55 14.50 4.99
C GLN A 68 -3.45 15.76 4.94
N ARG A 69 -3.80 16.23 3.72
CA ARG A 69 -4.72 17.36 3.56
C ARG A 69 -6.08 17.10 4.19
N ILE A 70 -6.61 15.88 4.06
CA ILE A 70 -7.90 15.52 4.65
C ILE A 70 -7.82 15.54 6.18
N ARG A 71 -6.73 15.03 6.75
CA ARG A 71 -6.47 15.09 8.19
C ARG A 71 -6.39 16.53 8.69
N ASP A 72 -5.68 17.40 7.98
CA ASP A 72 -5.54 18.82 8.37
C ASP A 72 -6.90 19.53 8.33
N ARG A 73 -7.72 19.27 7.30
CA ARG A 73 -9.10 19.80 7.19
C ARG A 73 -10.00 19.27 8.31
N LEU A 74 -9.91 17.99 8.64
CA LEU A 74 -10.66 17.38 9.76
C LEU A 74 -10.30 18.04 11.09
N GLN A 75 -9.01 18.28 11.35
CA GLN A 75 -8.54 18.96 12.56
C GLN A 75 -9.04 20.41 12.64
N GLN A 76 -8.96 21.16 11.53
CA GLN A 76 -9.47 22.53 11.48
C GLN A 76 -10.97 22.55 11.80
N MET A 77 -11.74 21.65 11.17
CA MET A 77 -13.17 21.59 11.36
C MET A 77 -13.56 21.15 12.78
N GLU A 78 -12.80 20.25 13.41
CA GLU A 78 -13.00 19.89 14.83
C GLU A 78 -12.77 21.10 15.76
N GLN A 79 -11.74 21.92 15.49
CA GLN A 79 -11.49 23.14 16.25
C GLN A 79 -12.63 24.15 16.09
N GLU A 80 -13.15 24.32 14.87
CA GLU A 80 -14.31 25.19 14.61
C GLU A 80 -15.55 24.68 15.34
N MET A 81 -15.86 23.39 15.25
CA MET A 81 -17.00 22.79 15.95
C MET A 81 -16.91 22.91 17.47
N THR A 82 -15.71 22.80 18.03
CA THR A 82 -15.50 22.95 19.48
C THR A 82 -15.84 24.37 19.93
N ARG A 83 -15.42 25.39 19.16
CA ARG A 83 -15.77 26.80 19.43
C ARG A 83 -17.26 27.08 19.28
N ASP A 84 -17.91 26.44 18.31
CA ASP A 84 -19.35 26.60 18.08
C ASP A 84 -20.17 25.92 19.19
N MET A 85 -19.71 24.77 19.72
CA MET A 85 -20.36 24.08 20.84
C MET A 85 -20.52 24.98 22.07
N ASP A 86 -19.49 25.75 22.43
CA ASP A 86 -19.53 26.66 23.58
C ASP A 86 -20.61 27.76 23.45
N ARG A 87 -21.05 28.03 22.21
CA ARG A 87 -22.06 29.06 21.90
C ARG A 87 -23.47 28.49 21.81
N ILE A 88 -23.62 27.18 21.66
CA ILE A 88 -24.91 26.53 21.47
C ILE A 88 -25.55 26.28 22.84
N ARG A 89 -26.67 26.96 23.09
CA ARG A 89 -27.51 26.72 24.28
C ARG A 89 -28.62 25.70 24.04
N ASP A 90 -28.92 25.42 22.78
CA ASP A 90 -30.01 24.54 22.36
C ASP A 90 -29.55 23.07 22.36
N GLN A 91 -30.29 22.24 23.09
CA GLN A 91 -29.96 20.84 23.29
C GLN A 91 -30.12 20.01 22.00
N GLU A 92 -31.05 20.39 21.11
CA GLU A 92 -31.24 19.70 19.84
C GLU A 92 -30.05 19.93 18.91
N ARG A 93 -29.61 21.18 18.78
CA ARG A 93 -28.42 21.56 18.02
C ARG A 93 -27.16 20.92 18.58
N LEU A 94 -27.05 20.80 19.90
CA LEU A 94 -25.92 20.14 20.53
C LEU A 94 -25.80 18.67 20.07
N ARG A 95 -26.93 17.96 19.92
CA ARG A 95 -26.95 16.58 19.40
C ARG A 95 -26.51 16.52 17.95
N GLU A 96 -26.96 17.44 17.11
CA GLU A 96 -26.52 17.50 15.70
C GLU A 96 -25.02 17.77 15.59
N HIS A 97 -24.50 18.71 16.39
CA HIS A 97 -23.06 18.96 16.46
C HIS A 97 -22.26 17.77 16.97
N GLN A 98 -22.79 17.02 17.95
CA GLN A 98 -22.16 15.78 18.42
C GLN A 98 -22.11 14.72 17.31
N ALA A 99 -23.19 14.54 16.55
CA ALA A 99 -23.23 13.59 15.44
C ALA A 99 -22.19 13.93 14.36
N VAL A 100 -22.07 15.21 13.97
CA VAL A 100 -21.05 15.65 13.00
C VAL A 100 -19.64 15.47 13.56
N ARG A 101 -19.43 15.75 14.86
CA ARG A 101 -18.13 15.53 15.52
C ARG A 101 -17.74 14.06 15.54
N ASP A 102 -18.66 13.17 15.88
CA ASP A 102 -18.38 11.74 15.91
C ASP A 102 -18.09 11.19 14.51
N MET A 103 -18.80 11.66 13.49
CA MET A 103 -18.46 11.40 12.09
C MET A 103 -17.04 11.88 11.75
N GLY A 104 -16.66 13.09 12.20
CA GLY A 104 -15.32 13.64 12.04
C GLY A 104 -14.24 12.77 12.69
N LYS A 105 -14.49 12.22 13.90
CA LYS A 105 -13.57 11.29 14.56
C LYS A 105 -13.42 9.99 13.76
N THR A 106 -14.52 9.41 13.28
CA THR A 106 -14.46 8.19 12.47
C THR A 106 -13.67 8.41 11.19
N LEU A 107 -13.88 9.54 10.49
CA LEU A 107 -13.08 9.90 9.32
C LEU A 107 -11.62 10.14 9.68
N GLY A 108 -11.34 10.76 10.84
CA GLY A 108 -9.98 10.92 11.35
C GLY A 108 -9.26 9.59 11.55
N GLN A 109 -9.95 8.61 12.14
CA GLN A 109 -9.42 7.25 12.31
C GLN A 109 -9.19 6.57 10.95
N MET A 110 -10.15 6.64 10.03
CA MET A 110 -9.98 6.09 8.68
C MET A 110 -8.78 6.73 7.95
N ALA A 111 -8.58 8.04 8.08
CA ALA A 111 -7.44 8.73 7.50
C ALA A 111 -6.11 8.25 8.12
N HIS A 112 -6.10 7.99 9.42
CA HIS A 112 -4.95 7.43 10.12
C HIS A 112 -4.61 6.02 9.63
N ASP A 113 -5.62 5.14 9.57
CA ASP A 113 -5.46 3.75 9.12
C ASP A 113 -5.03 3.70 7.65
N LEU A 114 -5.60 4.57 6.81
CA LEU A 114 -5.22 4.73 5.41
C LEU A 114 -3.76 5.14 5.26
N ASN A 115 -3.30 6.11 6.05
CA ASN A 115 -1.91 6.55 6.05
C ASN A 115 -0.97 5.42 6.48
N ALA A 116 -1.29 4.70 7.56
CA ALA A 116 -0.52 3.56 8.04
C ALA A 116 -0.43 2.45 6.97
N ALA A 117 -1.55 2.09 6.34
CA ALA A 117 -1.59 1.11 5.26
C ALA A 117 -0.76 1.55 4.05
N THR A 118 -0.81 2.84 3.70
CA THR A 118 -0.06 3.40 2.58
C THR A 118 1.46 3.39 2.85
N LEU A 119 1.89 3.74 4.06
CA LEU A 119 3.29 3.65 4.49
C LEU A 119 3.78 2.19 4.46
N GLN A 120 2.97 1.26 4.96
CA GLN A 120 3.31 -0.17 4.92
C GLN A 120 3.43 -0.69 3.48
N LEU A 121 2.59 -0.21 2.55
CA LEU A 121 2.69 -0.54 1.13
C LEU A 121 3.98 0.04 0.53
N ARG A 122 4.37 1.26 0.91
CA ARG A 122 5.64 1.88 0.48
C ARG A 122 6.85 1.06 0.86
N ASP A 123 6.89 0.65 2.12
CA ASP A 123 8.03 -0.08 2.68
C ASP A 123 8.12 -1.47 2.03
N ARG A 124 6.99 -2.16 1.84
CA ARG A 124 6.95 -3.43 1.08
C ARG A 124 7.34 -3.27 -0.39
N GLU A 125 6.93 -2.20 -1.09
CA GLU A 125 7.36 -1.96 -2.48
C GLU A 125 8.88 -1.76 -2.59
N ARG A 126 9.50 -1.19 -1.57
CA ARG A 126 10.96 -1.03 -1.49
C ARG A 126 11.66 -2.38 -1.28
N ASP A 127 11.15 -3.22 -0.39
CA ASP A 127 11.69 -4.56 -0.11
C ASP A 127 11.48 -5.55 -1.26
N ARG A 128 10.43 -5.34 -2.06
CA ARG A 128 10.07 -6.20 -3.21
C ARG A 128 11.16 -6.27 -4.29
N LEU A 129 12.09 -5.31 -4.33
CA LEU A 129 13.29 -5.40 -5.17
C LEU A 129 14.14 -6.64 -4.85
N GLN A 130 13.99 -7.23 -3.66
CA GLN A 130 14.74 -8.41 -3.21
C GLN A 130 13.94 -9.72 -3.31
N LEU A 131 12.60 -9.66 -3.31
CA LEU A 131 11.72 -10.84 -3.24
C LEU A 131 10.72 -10.85 -4.39
N ARG A 132 10.96 -11.75 -5.37
CA ARG A 132 10.15 -11.87 -6.60
C ARG A 132 9.00 -12.87 -6.44
N ASP A 133 8.26 -12.78 -5.35
CA ASP A 133 7.14 -13.69 -5.07
C ASP A 133 5.87 -13.23 -5.82
N PRO A 134 5.24 -14.09 -6.67
CA PRO A 134 3.98 -13.82 -7.35
C PRO A 134 2.77 -13.58 -6.42
N GLU A 135 2.68 -14.24 -5.26
CA GLU A 135 1.54 -14.11 -4.35
C GLU A 135 1.52 -12.74 -3.69
N MET A 136 2.69 -12.30 -3.21
CA MET A 136 2.88 -10.97 -2.66
C MET A 136 2.48 -9.87 -3.66
N GLN A 137 2.64 -10.10 -4.98
CA GLN A 137 2.22 -9.12 -5.98
C GLN A 137 0.70 -8.91 -5.98
N ARG A 138 -0.06 -10.00 -5.86
CA ARG A 138 -1.53 -9.96 -5.82
C ARG A 138 -2.02 -9.31 -4.54
N ASP A 139 -1.40 -9.63 -3.41
CA ASP A 139 -1.78 -9.04 -2.13
C ASP A 139 -1.50 -7.53 -2.10
N MET A 140 -0.39 -7.09 -2.69
CA MET A 140 -0.08 -5.67 -2.83
C MET A 140 -1.07 -4.94 -3.75
N GLU A 141 -1.50 -5.58 -4.83
CA GLU A 141 -2.51 -4.98 -5.73
C GLU A 141 -3.86 -4.84 -5.01
N ARG A 142 -4.30 -5.87 -4.27
CA ARG A 142 -5.51 -5.80 -3.44
C ARG A 142 -5.43 -4.72 -2.36
N LEU A 143 -4.28 -4.61 -1.69
CA LEU A 143 -4.08 -3.58 -0.67
C LEU A 143 -4.12 -2.18 -1.28
N ARG A 144 -3.56 -2.00 -2.47
CA ARG A 144 -3.63 -0.74 -3.22
C ARG A 144 -5.07 -0.37 -3.59
N GLU A 145 -5.82 -1.31 -4.15
CA GLU A 145 -7.24 -1.10 -4.49
C GLU A 145 -8.04 -0.71 -3.25
N HIS A 146 -7.79 -1.40 -2.13
CA HIS A 146 -8.42 -1.10 -0.85
C HIS A 146 -8.08 0.31 -0.34
N VAL A 147 -6.79 0.71 -0.37
CA VAL A 147 -6.33 2.06 -0.02
C VAL A 147 -6.98 3.12 -0.91
N GLN A 148 -7.08 2.88 -2.23
CA GLN A 148 -7.75 3.81 -3.14
C GLN A 148 -9.25 3.94 -2.86
N ALA A 149 -9.93 2.83 -2.58
CA ALA A 149 -11.34 2.82 -2.22
C ALA A 149 -11.58 3.58 -0.91
N MET A 150 -10.80 3.30 0.14
CA MET A 150 -10.85 4.02 1.41
C MET A 150 -10.57 5.52 1.22
N GLY A 151 -9.59 5.89 0.41
CA GLY A 151 -9.28 7.30 0.11
C GLY A 151 -10.45 8.03 -0.57
N THR A 152 -11.21 7.34 -1.42
CA THR A 152 -12.40 7.90 -2.08
C THR A 152 -13.55 8.06 -1.07
N GLN A 153 -13.79 7.03 -0.24
CA GLN A 153 -14.82 7.08 0.81
C GLN A 153 -14.52 8.19 1.83
N LEU A 154 -13.25 8.39 2.18
CA LEU A 154 -12.79 9.45 3.08
C LEU A 154 -13.13 10.84 2.53
N GLU A 155 -12.89 11.07 1.24
CA GLU A 155 -13.22 12.33 0.57
C GLU A 155 -14.71 12.59 0.52
N ASP A 156 -15.50 11.58 0.19
CA ASP A 156 -16.95 11.73 0.09
C ASP A 156 -17.55 11.95 1.47
N GLY A 157 -17.05 11.26 2.50
CA GLY A 157 -17.38 11.52 3.89
C GLY A 157 -17.06 12.96 4.30
N LEU A 158 -15.88 13.47 3.94
CA LEU A 158 -15.49 14.85 4.20
C LEU A 158 -16.45 15.85 3.53
N LYS A 159 -16.79 15.65 2.25
CA LYS A 159 -17.75 16.52 1.52
C LYS A 159 -19.15 16.49 2.12
N ILE A 160 -19.60 15.34 2.64
CA ILE A 160 -20.91 15.22 3.31
C ILE A 160 -20.88 16.03 4.60
N MET A 161 -19.82 15.87 5.39
CA MET A 161 -19.63 16.55 6.66
C MET A 161 -19.51 18.07 6.49
N GLU A 162 -18.80 18.54 5.46
CA GLU A 162 -18.75 19.96 5.07
C GLU A 162 -20.13 20.52 4.74
N ARG A 163 -20.95 19.76 3.99
CA ARG A 163 -22.33 20.15 3.70
C ARG A 163 -23.19 20.20 4.96
N LEU A 164 -23.04 19.25 5.88
CA LEU A 164 -23.73 19.26 7.17
C LEU A 164 -23.33 20.47 8.01
N GLN A 165 -22.03 20.77 8.09
CA GLN A 165 -21.51 21.93 8.80
C GLN A 165 -22.06 23.24 8.22
N GLN A 166 -22.12 23.36 6.89
CA GLN A 166 -22.72 24.53 6.22
C GLN A 166 -24.20 24.68 6.58
N ARG A 167 -24.97 23.59 6.62
CA ARG A 167 -26.38 23.63 7.03
C ARG A 167 -26.53 24.07 8.49
N LEU A 168 -25.70 23.57 9.39
CA LEU A 168 -25.69 23.99 10.79
C LEU A 168 -25.37 25.48 10.95
N ARG A 169 -24.44 26.00 10.15
CA ARG A 169 -24.05 27.42 10.17
C ARG A 169 -25.16 28.32 9.63
N VAL A 170 -25.86 27.93 8.55
CA VAL A 170 -27.02 28.69 8.02
C VAL A 170 -28.20 28.68 8.99
N LEU A 171 -28.40 27.58 9.72
CA LEU A 171 -29.44 27.46 10.75
C LEU A 171 -29.11 28.23 12.04
N GLN A 172 -27.96 28.90 12.15
CA GLN A 172 -27.76 30.01 13.08
C GLN A 172 -28.17 31.32 12.39
N PRO A 173 -29.48 31.66 12.28
CA PRO A 173 -29.82 33.04 11.99
C PRO A 173 -29.29 33.86 13.16
N GLY A 174 -28.35 34.76 12.85
CA GLY A 174 -28.01 35.84 13.75
C GLY A 174 -29.30 36.58 14.13
N LYS A 175 -29.43 36.86 15.42
CA LYS A 175 -30.28 37.95 15.90
C LYS A 175 -29.81 39.27 15.30
#